data_AF-A0AAD5BWL6-F1
#
_entry.id   AF-A0AAD5BWL6-F1
#
_cell.length_a   1.000
_cell.length_b   1.000
_cell.length_c   1.000
_cell.angle_alpha   90.00
_cell.angle_beta   90.00
_cell.angle_gamma   90.00
#
_symmetry.space_group_name_H-M   'P 1'
#
loop_
_entity.id
_entity.type
_entity.pdbx_description
1 polymer ?
#
loop_
_entity_poly.entity_id
_entity_poly.type
_entity_poly.pdbx_seq_one_letter_code
_entity_poly.pdbx_strand_id
1 'polypeptide(L)'
;MSGINDLDSLKFTYKVSWPLELIANAEAINKYNQVMNFLLRVKRAKFVLDKARRWMWKVERGTTTVNRKHRWLVEQKLLHFVDAFHQYVMDRVYHSAWSELCEGMAAAGSLDEVIQVHEAYLLSIQRQCFVVPDKLVMGIDSEPDQHHTWTGFGLVFSAADIK
;
A
#
# COMPACT_ATOMS: atom_id res chain seq x y z
N MET A 1 -24.19 -10.72 -4.50
CA MET A 1 -23.39 -9.88 -3.58
C MET A 1 -21.96 -10.01 -4.02
N SER A 2 -21.38 -8.98 -4.64
CA SER A 2 -19.95 -9.01 -4.98
C SER A 2 -19.16 -8.89 -3.68
N GLY A 3 -18.26 -9.84 -3.41
CA GLY A 3 -17.44 -9.91 -2.20
C GLY A 3 -16.21 -9.03 -2.29
N ILE A 4 -15.59 -8.67 -1.15
CA ILE A 4 -14.33 -7.90 -1.08
C ILE A 4 -13.23 -8.54 -1.95
N ASN A 5 -13.28 -9.88 -2.08
CA ASN A 5 -12.30 -10.71 -2.78
C ASN A 5 -12.45 -10.68 -4.31
N ASP A 6 -13.55 -10.16 -4.87
CA ASP A 6 -13.72 -10.13 -6.33
C ASP A 6 -12.66 -9.26 -7.01
N LEU A 7 -12.15 -8.26 -6.28
CA LEU A 7 -11.06 -7.39 -6.73
C LEU A 7 -9.74 -8.13 -6.86
N ASP A 8 -9.56 -9.24 -6.17
CA ASP A 8 -8.29 -10.01 -6.16
C ASP A 8 -8.07 -10.77 -7.48
N SER A 9 -9.16 -10.96 -8.24
CA SER A 9 -9.12 -11.55 -9.58
C SER A 9 -8.69 -10.55 -10.66
N LEU A 10 -8.67 -9.25 -10.36
CA LEU A 10 -8.24 -8.22 -11.29
C LEU A 10 -6.71 -8.26 -11.41
N LYS A 11 -6.23 -8.55 -12.62
CA LYS A 11 -4.82 -8.48 -12.97
C LYS A 11 -4.66 -7.65 -14.23
N PHE A 12 -3.87 -6.59 -14.14
CA PHE A 12 -3.40 -5.87 -15.30
C PHE A 12 -2.25 -6.65 -15.91
N THR A 13 -2.46 -7.13 -17.13
CA THR A 13 -1.40 -7.67 -17.96
C THR A 13 -0.99 -6.58 -18.94
N TYR A 14 0.25 -6.14 -18.85
CA TYR A 14 0.80 -5.15 -19.75
C TYR A 14 1.87 -5.80 -20.62
N LYS A 15 1.66 -5.80 -21.95
CA LYS A 15 2.68 -6.26 -22.91
C LYS A 15 3.58 -5.08 -23.21
N VAL A 16 4.75 -5.07 -22.59
CA VAL A 16 5.74 -4.01 -22.75
C VAL A 16 6.62 -4.34 -23.96
N SER A 17 6.80 -3.37 -24.86
CA SER A 17 7.77 -3.49 -25.94
C SER A 17 9.19 -3.32 -25.40
N TRP A 18 10.15 -4.05 -25.95
CA TRP A 18 11.56 -3.75 -25.74
C TRP A 18 11.86 -2.29 -26.13
N PRO A 19 12.70 -1.53 -25.39
CA PRO A 19 13.54 -1.92 -24.25
C PRO A 19 12.90 -1.77 -22.86
N LEU A 20 11.68 -1.23 -22.78
CA LEU A 20 11.05 -0.90 -21.50
C LEU A 20 10.75 -2.14 -20.63
N GLU A 21 10.70 -3.32 -21.25
CA GLU A 21 10.55 -4.61 -20.56
C GLU A 21 11.69 -4.89 -19.56
N LEU A 22 12.87 -4.30 -19.77
CA LEU A 22 14.01 -4.41 -18.84
C LEU A 22 13.70 -3.78 -17.47
N ILE A 23 12.86 -2.74 -17.45
CA ILE A 23 12.49 -1.99 -16.23
C ILE A 23 11.12 -2.47 -15.72
N ALA A 24 10.15 -2.62 -16.64
CA ALA A 24 8.78 -3.04 -16.35
C ALA A 24 8.56 -4.53 -16.68
N ASN A 25 9.40 -5.39 -16.11
CA ASN A 25 9.32 -6.84 -16.33
C ASN A 25 8.06 -7.46 -15.67
N ALA A 26 7.86 -8.76 -15.92
CA ALA A 26 6.70 -9.48 -15.37
C ALA A 26 6.61 -9.44 -13.83
N GLU A 27 7.76 -9.41 -13.14
CA GLU A 27 7.82 -9.32 -11.68
C GLU A 27 7.36 -7.94 -11.19
N ALA A 28 7.84 -6.86 -11.81
CA ALA A 28 7.41 -5.50 -11.55
C ALA A 28 5.90 -5.33 -11.77
N ILE A 29 5.37 -5.85 -12.89
CA ILE A 29 3.94 -5.85 -13.18
C ILE A 29 3.15 -6.60 -12.08
N ASN A 30 3.68 -7.70 -11.56
CA ASN A 30 3.04 -8.41 -10.45
C ASN A 30 3.05 -7.59 -9.15
N LYS A 31 4.14 -6.88 -8.83
CA LYS A 31 4.21 -5.95 -7.68
C LYS A 31 3.21 -4.79 -7.83
N TYR A 32 3.10 -4.22 -9.04
CA TYR A 32 2.08 -3.21 -9.35
C TYR A 32 0.65 -3.72 -9.16
N ASN A 33 0.35 -4.95 -9.61
CA ASN A 33 -0.96 -5.56 -9.43
C ASN A 33 -1.33 -5.74 -7.95
N GLN A 34 -0.36 -6.15 -7.13
CA GLN A 34 -0.55 -6.28 -5.68
C GLN A 34 -0.92 -4.94 -5.04
N VAL A 35 -0.17 -3.88 -5.36
CA VAL A 35 -0.45 -2.51 -4.89
C VAL A 35 -1.81 -2.03 -5.40
N MET A 36 -2.10 -2.21 -6.68
CA MET A 36 -3.36 -1.81 -7.30
C MET A 36 -4.56 -2.48 -6.63
N ASN A 37 -4.50 -3.79 -6.36
CA ASN A 37 -5.57 -4.51 -5.69
C ASN A 37 -5.80 -4.00 -4.27
N PHE A 38 -4.73 -3.69 -3.52
CA PHE A 38 -4.85 -3.03 -2.22
C PHE A 38 -5.55 -1.67 -2.34
N LEU A 39 -5.10 -0.81 -3.25
CA LEU A 39 -5.69 0.52 -3.46
C LEU A 39 -7.18 0.43 -3.85
N LEU A 40 -7.55 -0.54 -4.68
CA LEU A 40 -8.94 -0.79 -5.06
C LEU A 40 -9.79 -1.24 -3.87
N ARG A 41 -9.26 -2.08 -2.97
CA ARG A 41 -9.95 -2.47 -1.73
C ARG A 41 -10.21 -1.26 -0.84
N VAL A 42 -9.22 -0.38 -0.66
CA VAL A 42 -9.37 0.88 0.12
C VAL A 42 -10.42 1.80 -0.52
N LYS A 43 -10.34 2.01 -1.84
CA LYS A 43 -11.29 2.83 -2.60
C LYS A 43 -12.72 2.29 -2.50
N ARG A 44 -12.89 0.97 -2.54
CA ARG A 44 -14.19 0.31 -2.36
C ARG A 44 -14.73 0.48 -0.95
N ALA A 45 -13.89 0.28 0.08
CA ALA A 45 -14.29 0.46 1.47
C ALA A 45 -14.83 1.89 1.69
N LYS A 46 -14.10 2.89 1.20
CA LYS A 46 -14.54 4.30 1.19
C LYS A 46 -15.88 4.46 0.48
N PHE A 47 -16.00 3.95 -0.75
CA PHE A 47 -17.23 4.07 -1.54
C PHE A 47 -18.47 3.47 -0.86
N VAL A 48 -18.33 2.30 -0.23
CA VAL A 48 -19.43 1.63 0.48
C VAL A 48 -19.86 2.44 1.70
N LEU A 49 -18.90 2.95 2.47
CA LEU A 49 -19.19 3.79 3.64
C LEU A 49 -19.82 5.12 3.23
N ASP A 50 -19.31 5.78 2.18
CA ASP A 50 -19.89 7.02 1.64
C ASP A 50 -21.33 6.80 1.13
N LYS A 51 -21.60 5.63 0.55
CA LYS A 51 -22.95 5.24 0.17
C LYS A 51 -23.83 5.06 1.40
N ALA A 52 -23.37 4.36 2.45
CA ALA A 52 -24.12 4.18 3.69
C ALA A 52 -24.46 5.51 4.37
N ARG A 53 -23.51 6.45 4.44
CA ARG A 53 -23.71 7.82 4.93
C ARG A 53 -24.86 8.52 4.22
N ARG A 54 -24.85 8.50 2.88
CA ARG A 54 -25.89 9.13 2.04
C ARG A 54 -27.27 8.51 2.25
N TRP A 55 -27.35 7.19 2.45
CA TRP A 55 -28.61 6.52 2.76
C TRP A 55 -29.16 6.92 4.12
N MET A 56 -28.31 7.02 5.15
CA MET A 56 -28.75 7.43 6.49
C MET A 56 -29.33 8.84 6.51
N TRP A 57 -28.71 9.80 5.80
CA TRP A 57 -29.23 11.17 5.70
C TRP A 57 -30.61 11.24 5.02
N LYS A 58 -30.93 10.30 4.13
CA LYS A 58 -32.27 10.20 3.51
C LYS A 58 -33.33 9.60 4.44
N VAL A 59 -32.93 8.72 5.36
CA VAL A 59 -33.81 7.93 6.25
C VAL A 59 -34.14 8.68 7.55
N GLU A 60 -33.58 9.86 7.77
CA GLU A 60 -33.72 10.63 9.01
C GLU A 60 -35.14 11.15 9.31
N ARG A 61 -36.13 10.88 8.44
CA ARG A 61 -37.56 11.21 8.62
C ARG A 61 -38.34 10.23 9.52
N GLY A 62 -37.75 9.76 10.62
CA GLY A 62 -38.44 8.86 11.57
C GLY A 62 -37.73 8.76 12.91
N THR A 63 -38.48 8.44 13.98
CA THR A 63 -38.08 8.43 15.39
C THR A 63 -36.74 7.72 15.66
N THR A 64 -35.86 8.35 16.44
CA THR A 64 -34.50 7.88 16.73
C THR A 64 -34.45 7.02 18.00
N THR A 65 -34.16 5.72 17.86
CA THR A 65 -33.89 4.82 18.99
C THR A 65 -32.43 4.97 19.47
N VAL A 66 -32.14 4.63 20.73
CA VAL A 66 -30.77 4.69 21.31
C VAL A 66 -29.78 3.84 20.51
N ASN A 67 -30.21 2.65 20.04
CA ASN A 67 -29.40 1.78 19.18
C ASN A 67 -29.03 2.44 17.84
N ARG A 68 -29.90 3.28 17.28
CA ARG A 68 -29.63 4.03 16.05
C ARG A 68 -28.56 5.10 16.26
N LYS A 69 -28.51 5.74 17.44
CA LYS A 69 -27.47 6.71 17.79
C LYS A 69 -26.10 6.05 17.92
N HIS A 70 -26.00 4.92 18.64
CA HIS A 70 -24.73 4.19 18.77
C HIS A 70 -24.22 3.69 17.42
N ARG A 71 -25.09 3.10 16.60
CA ARG A 71 -24.73 2.66 15.24
C ARG A 71 -24.23 3.83 14.39
N TRP A 72 -24.92 4.96 14.44
CA TRP A 72 -24.51 6.15 13.70
C TRP A 72 -23.13 6.66 14.11
N LEU A 73 -22.84 6.72 15.43
CA LEU A 73 -21.52 7.13 15.93
C LEU A 73 -20.40 6.21 15.45
N VAL A 74 -20.62 4.90 15.46
CA VAL A 74 -19.64 3.92 14.95
C VAL A 74 -19.41 4.12 13.45
N GLU A 75 -20.48 4.29 12.66
CA GLU A 75 -20.36 4.54 11.22
C GLU A 75 -19.61 5.85 10.91
N GLN A 76 -19.86 6.93 11.66
CA GLN A 76 -19.13 8.19 11.50
C GLN A 76 -17.64 8.04 11.86
N LYS A 77 -17.31 7.34 12.94
CA LYS A 77 -15.90 7.06 13.30
C LYS A 77 -15.19 6.25 12.23
N LEU A 78 -15.86 5.22 11.69
CA LEU A 78 -15.30 4.38 10.64
C LEU A 78 -15.13 5.15 9.32
N LEU A 79 -16.10 5.98 8.95
CA LEU A 79 -15.99 6.90 7.82
C LEU A 79 -14.78 7.80 7.94
N HIS A 80 -14.65 8.49 9.08
CA HIS A 80 -13.53 9.38 9.33
C HIS A 80 -12.18 8.64 9.25
N PHE A 81 -12.10 7.45 9.86
CA PHE A 81 -10.91 6.61 9.78
C PHE A 81 -10.57 6.23 8.34
N VAL A 82 -11.54 5.72 7.56
CA VAL A 82 -11.29 5.30 6.18
C VAL A 82 -10.96 6.49 5.28
N ASP A 83 -11.56 7.66 5.52
CA ASP A 83 -11.23 8.88 4.82
C ASP A 83 -9.79 9.33 5.08
N ALA A 84 -9.39 9.37 6.36
CA ALA A 84 -8.02 9.70 6.76
C ALA A 84 -7.01 8.68 6.23
N PHE A 85 -7.35 7.39 6.30
CA PHE A 85 -6.51 6.32 5.79
C PHE A 85 -6.33 6.39 4.26
N HIS A 86 -7.41 6.62 3.52
CA HIS A 86 -7.35 6.80 2.07
C HIS A 86 -6.51 8.03 1.71
N GLN A 87 -6.68 9.16 2.40
CA GLN A 87 -5.87 10.36 2.20
C GLN A 87 -4.38 10.07 2.45
N TYR A 88 -4.05 9.40 3.56
CA TYR A 88 -2.68 8.98 3.86
C TYR A 88 -2.06 8.14 2.74
N VAL A 89 -2.78 7.12 2.28
CA VAL A 89 -2.29 6.24 1.20
C VAL A 89 -2.09 7.04 -0.09
N MET A 90 -3.00 7.95 -0.43
CA MET A 90 -2.85 8.80 -1.62
C MET A 90 -1.63 9.71 -1.51
N ASP A 91 -1.45 10.43 -0.40
CA ASP A 91 -0.32 11.34 -0.22
C ASP A 91 1.02 10.61 -0.21
N ARG A 92 1.10 9.45 0.45
CA ARG A 92 2.35 8.68 0.54
C ARG A 92 2.72 8.01 -0.78
N VAL A 93 1.78 7.29 -1.39
CA VAL A 93 2.05 6.48 -2.58
C VAL A 93 2.09 7.33 -3.85
N TYR A 94 1.12 8.24 -4.04
CA TYR A 94 1.00 9.01 -5.28
C TYR A 94 1.76 10.33 -5.28
N HIS A 95 1.99 10.95 -4.12
CA HIS A 95 2.75 12.20 -4.07
C HIS A 95 4.20 11.97 -3.66
N SER A 96 4.48 11.39 -2.49
CA SER A 96 5.86 11.22 -2.02
C SER A 96 6.64 10.23 -2.89
N ALA A 97 6.20 8.97 -2.95
CA ALA A 97 6.96 7.92 -3.63
C ALA A 97 7.08 8.16 -5.15
N TRP A 98 6.04 8.70 -5.77
CA TRP A 98 6.09 9.06 -7.19
C TRP A 98 7.05 10.23 -7.47
N SER A 99 7.07 11.26 -6.62
CA SER A 99 8.03 12.37 -6.76
C SER A 99 9.47 11.85 -6.63
N GLU A 100 9.73 11.02 -5.62
CA GLU A 100 11.03 10.38 -5.41
C GLU A 100 11.47 9.55 -6.62
N LEU A 101 10.55 8.79 -7.23
CA LEU A 101 10.80 8.07 -8.47
C LEU A 101 11.18 9.03 -9.60
N CYS A 102 10.40 10.09 -9.83
CA CYS A 102 10.67 11.06 -10.90
C CYS A 102 12.03 11.74 -10.74
N GLU A 103 12.36 12.17 -9.52
CA GLU A 103 13.65 12.79 -9.19
C GLU A 103 14.80 11.80 -9.37
N GLY A 104 14.67 10.57 -8.86
CA GLY A 104 15.68 9.53 -9.02
C GLY A 104 15.89 9.12 -10.49
N MET A 105 14.81 9.03 -11.26
CA MET A 105 14.87 8.73 -12.70
C MET A 105 15.55 9.85 -13.50
N ALA A 106 15.38 11.10 -13.10
CA ALA A 106 16.04 12.24 -13.73
C ALA A 106 17.53 12.33 -13.36
N ALA A 107 17.91 11.86 -12.17
CA ALA A 107 19.30 11.84 -11.70
C ALA A 107 20.10 10.63 -12.24
N ALA A 108 19.43 9.53 -12.60
CA ALA A 108 20.07 8.33 -13.11
C ALA A 108 20.75 8.58 -14.47
N GLY A 109 22.03 8.28 -14.56
CA GLY A 109 22.84 8.41 -15.77
C GLY A 109 22.98 7.12 -16.58
N SER A 110 22.58 5.98 -16.01
CA SER A 110 22.69 4.66 -16.65
C SER A 110 21.40 3.85 -16.53
N LEU A 111 21.27 2.83 -17.39
CA LEU A 111 20.12 1.91 -17.35
C LEU A 111 20.06 1.12 -16.04
N ASP A 112 21.20 0.69 -15.51
CA ASP A 112 21.26 -0.05 -14.25
C ASP A 112 20.79 0.82 -13.06
N GLU A 113 21.16 2.10 -13.04
CA GLU A 113 20.66 3.06 -12.04
C GLU A 113 19.14 3.26 -12.16
N VAL A 114 18.63 3.39 -13.39
CA VAL A 114 17.17 3.48 -13.65
C VAL A 114 16.43 2.24 -13.11
N ILE A 115 16.98 1.05 -13.32
CA ILE A 115 16.41 -0.21 -12.81
C ILE A 115 16.39 -0.19 -11.28
N GLN A 116 17.50 0.19 -10.63
CA GLN A 116 17.60 0.26 -9.16
C GLN A 116 16.60 1.26 -8.56
N VAL A 117 16.49 2.46 -9.14
CA VAL A 117 15.52 3.48 -8.69
C VAL A 117 14.09 2.96 -8.81
N HIS A 118 13.75 2.28 -9.91
CA HIS A 118 12.43 1.68 -10.10
C HIS A 118 12.13 0.57 -9.08
N GLU A 119 13.09 -0.30 -8.80
CA GLU A 119 12.94 -1.36 -7.79
C GLU A 119 12.76 -0.79 -6.38
N ALA A 120 13.53 0.24 -6.03
CA ALA A 120 13.39 0.94 -4.75
C ALA A 120 12.01 1.58 -4.61
N TYR A 121 11.50 2.21 -5.67
CA TYR A 121 10.14 2.74 -5.71
C TYR A 121 9.08 1.64 -5.49
N LEU A 122 9.17 0.53 -6.21
CA LEU A 122 8.24 -0.60 -6.06
C LEU A 122 8.22 -1.16 -4.64
N LEU A 123 9.39 -1.34 -4.03
CA LEU A 123 9.50 -1.78 -2.64
C LEU A 123 8.89 -0.76 -1.66
N SER A 124 9.11 0.53 -1.90
CA SER A 124 8.55 1.62 -1.10
C SER A 124 7.01 1.59 -1.12
N ILE A 125 6.40 1.55 -2.29
CA ILE A 125 4.92 1.53 -2.41
C ILE A 125 4.32 0.22 -1.87
N GLN A 126 5.00 -0.92 -1.99
CA GLN A 126 4.55 -2.18 -1.38
C GLN A 126 4.56 -2.10 0.15
N ARG A 127 5.59 -1.50 0.76
CA ARG A 127 5.67 -1.26 2.21
C ARG A 127 4.57 -0.33 2.69
N GLN A 128 4.38 0.80 2.01
CA GLN A 128 3.37 1.79 2.38
C GLN A 128 1.94 1.26 2.26
N CYS A 129 1.69 0.36 1.29
CA CYS A 129 0.41 -0.31 1.12
C CYS A 129 0.25 -1.57 1.98
N PHE A 130 1.21 -1.90 2.85
CA PHE A 130 1.20 -3.14 3.67
C PHE A 130 1.06 -4.42 2.83
N VAL A 131 1.57 -4.41 1.59
CA VAL A 131 1.54 -5.55 0.67
C VAL A 131 2.92 -6.18 0.52
N VAL A 132 3.79 -6.01 1.53
CA VAL A 132 5.11 -6.64 1.52
C VAL A 132 4.88 -8.15 1.61
N PRO A 133 5.38 -8.95 0.65
CA PRO A 133 5.32 -10.39 0.78
C PRO A 133 6.19 -10.81 1.99
N ASP A 134 5.61 -11.57 2.92
CA ASP A 134 6.31 -12.14 4.11
C ASP A 134 7.62 -12.87 3.76
N LYS A 135 7.79 -13.25 2.48
CA LYS A 135 8.96 -13.99 2.00
C LYS A 135 10.25 -13.17 1.91
N LEU A 136 10.22 -11.84 2.01
CA LEU A 136 11.44 -11.03 2.07
C LEU A 136 12.04 -10.96 3.48
N VAL A 137 11.27 -11.26 4.53
CA VAL A 137 11.81 -11.39 5.89
C VAL A 137 12.56 -12.72 6.06
N MET A 138 12.20 -13.74 5.28
CA MET A 138 12.84 -15.06 5.28
C MET A 138 14.07 -15.17 4.36
N GLY A 139 14.35 -14.14 3.54
CA GLY A 139 15.48 -14.13 2.61
C GLY A 139 16.69 -13.33 3.08
N ILE A 140 16.58 -12.60 4.19
CA ILE A 140 17.72 -11.92 4.83
C ILE A 140 18.43 -12.86 5.83
N ASP A 141 17.80 -13.97 6.22
CA ASP A 141 18.36 -14.97 7.15
C ASP A 141 18.84 -16.26 6.47
N SER A 142 18.99 -16.30 5.14
CA SER A 142 19.48 -17.49 4.44
C SER A 142 20.52 -17.18 3.37
N GLU A 143 21.67 -16.66 3.79
CA GLU A 143 22.93 -16.92 3.10
C GLU A 143 23.79 -17.77 4.05
N PRO A 144 24.17 -19.01 3.68
CA PRO A 144 24.97 -19.85 4.55
C PRO A 144 26.39 -19.28 4.61
N ASP A 145 26.84 -18.96 5.82
CA ASP A 145 28.22 -18.67 6.14
C ASP A 145 29.18 -19.64 5.42
N GLN A 146 29.92 -19.13 4.45
CA GLN A 146 31.34 -19.44 4.40
C GLN A 146 32.07 -18.16 4.79
N HIS A 147 32.57 -18.20 6.03
CA HIS A 147 33.69 -17.43 6.58
C HIS A 147 34.02 -16.15 5.81
N HIS A 148 33.69 -15.00 6.40
CA HIS A 148 34.67 -14.00 6.86
C HIS A 148 33.96 -12.64 7.06
N THR A 149 34.14 -12.09 8.27
CA THR A 149 34.22 -10.65 8.60
C THR A 149 32.95 -9.83 8.90
N TRP A 150 32.77 -9.63 10.22
CA TRP A 150 32.23 -8.46 10.95
C TRP A 150 30.72 -8.18 10.96
N THR A 151 29.99 -8.81 11.89
CA THR A 151 28.71 -8.31 12.41
C THR A 151 28.93 -7.22 13.47
N GLY A 152 29.07 -5.99 13.00
CA GLY A 152 28.78 -4.78 13.77
C GLY A 152 27.58 -4.08 13.14
N PHE A 153 26.71 -3.52 13.97
CA PHE A 153 25.44 -2.84 13.67
C PHE A 153 24.17 -3.70 13.73
N GLY A 154 23.72 -3.95 14.97
CA GLY A 154 22.40 -4.51 15.25
C GLY A 154 21.95 -4.39 16.72
N LEU A 155 22.52 -3.46 17.48
CA LEU A 155 21.97 -2.93 18.73
C LEU A 155 21.98 -1.41 18.47
N VAL A 156 20.87 -0.69 18.43
CA VAL A 156 20.03 -0.32 19.56
C VAL A 156 18.71 0.22 18.97
N PHE A 157 17.58 -0.11 19.61
CA PHE A 157 16.48 0.77 20.02
C PHE A 157 15.12 0.05 19.96
N SER A 158 14.77 -0.61 21.06
CA SER A 158 13.39 -0.60 21.53
C SER A 158 13.33 -0.75 23.05
N ALA A 159 12.62 0.21 23.65
CA ALA A 159 11.97 0.21 24.96
C ALA A 159 12.80 0.36 26.25
N ALA A 160 12.22 1.19 27.13
CA ALA A 160 12.48 1.41 28.54
C ALA A 160 13.61 2.38 28.90
N ASP A 161 13.26 3.64 29.13
CA ASP A 161 13.49 4.22 30.46
C ASP A 161 12.35 5.18 30.84
N ILE A 162 11.44 4.63 31.66
CA ILE A 162 10.64 5.37 32.61
C ILE A 162 11.55 5.57 33.83
N LYS A 163 11.88 6.82 34.13
CA LYS A 163 11.99 7.29 35.51
C LYS A 163 11.69 8.78 35.58
#